data_AF-A0A2I1RGM3-F1
#
_entry.id   AF-A0A2I1RGM3-F1
#
_cell.length_a   1.000
_cell.length_b   1.000
_cell.length_c   1.000
_cell.angle_alpha   90.00
_cell.angle_beta   90.00
_cell.angle_gamma   90.00
#
_symmetry.space_group_name_H-M   'P 1'
#
loop_
_entity.id
_entity.type
_entity.pdbx_description
1 polymer ?
#
loop_
_entity_poly.entity_id
_entity_poly.type
_entity_poly.pdbx_seq_one_letter_code
_entity_poly.pdbx_strand_id
1 'polypeptide(L)'
;MPQAFVTIGDLLKDEASTGNRMDIPAPVGLKAGELVKYEPRNQYLVALTDEINGKTLVQPFNCVMFADNISEASLNANSVTVQQLANEGEAHGIKYISLSKNIVPAAATTGE
;
A
#
# COMPACT_ATOMS: atom_id res chain seq x y z
N MET A 1 6.89 13.06 35.17
CA MET A 1 7.34 12.70 33.82
C MET A 1 6.68 13.65 32.86
N PRO A 2 7.41 14.38 32.00
CA PRO A 2 6.78 15.23 30.99
C PRO A 2 5.90 14.35 30.10
N GLN A 3 4.65 14.75 29.89
CA GLN A 3 3.75 14.10 28.93
C GLN A 3 4.37 14.30 27.54
N ALA A 4 4.89 13.23 26.96
CA ALA A 4 5.34 13.23 25.58
C ALA A 4 4.09 13.31 24.69
N PHE A 5 3.80 14.50 24.18
CA PHE A 5 2.75 14.68 23.19
C PHE A 5 3.31 14.25 21.83
N VAL A 6 2.73 13.22 21.23
CA VAL A 6 2.96 12.90 19.83
C VAL A 6 2.28 13.99 19.01
N THR A 7 3.05 14.77 18.26
CA THR A 7 2.48 15.78 17.37
C THR A 7 2.13 15.16 16.01
N ILE A 8 1.23 15.79 15.26
CA ILE A 8 0.93 15.39 13.87
C ILE A 8 2.22 15.36 13.02
N GLY A 9 3.14 16.29 13.27
CA GLY A 9 4.42 16.31 12.56
C GLY A 9 5.30 15.09 12.85
N ASP A 10 5.20 14.50 14.05
CA ASP A 10 5.95 13.29 14.39
C ASP A 10 5.36 12.06 13.69
N LEU A 11 4.03 11.98 13.57
CA LEU A 11 3.34 10.94 12.80
C LEU A 11 3.69 11.02 11.31
N LEU A 12 3.67 12.21 10.71
CA LEU A 12 4.01 12.40 9.30
C LEU A 12 5.49 12.08 9.01
N LYS A 13 6.39 12.37 9.95
CA LYS A 13 7.80 11.97 9.83
C LYS A 13 7.98 10.46 9.95
N ASP A 14 7.21 9.81 10.81
CA ASP A 14 7.22 8.36 10.95
C ASP A 14 6.69 7.66 9.69
N GLU A 15 5.61 8.15 9.08
CA GLU A 15 5.11 7.64 7.78
C GLU A 15 6.12 7.78 6.64
N ALA A 16 6.97 8.81 6.69
CA ALA A 16 8.07 9.02 5.75
C ALA A 16 9.36 8.26 6.11
N SER A 17 9.39 7.55 7.24
CA SER A 17 10.56 6.81 7.70
C SER A 17 10.80 5.55 6.86
N THR A 18 12.04 5.06 6.91
CA THR A 18 12.47 3.84 6.22
C THR A 18 11.79 2.57 6.73
N GLY A 19 11.13 2.61 7.90
CA GLY A 19 10.29 1.51 8.38
C GLY A 19 8.99 1.37 7.60
N ASN A 20 8.48 2.50 7.08
CA ASN A 20 7.23 2.57 6.34
C ASN A 20 7.44 2.68 4.83
N ARG A 21 8.64 3.05 4.36
CA ARG A 21 9.06 3.03 2.94
C ARG A 21 10.28 2.15 2.76
N MET A 22 10.12 1.03 2.07
CA MET A 22 11.20 0.05 1.92
C MET A 22 11.41 -0.37 0.47
N ASP A 23 12.68 -0.58 0.11
CA ASP A 23 13.05 -1.17 -1.17
C ASP A 23 12.87 -2.69 -1.09
N ILE A 24 12.08 -3.25 -2.00
CA ILE A 24 11.89 -4.69 -2.13
C ILE A 24 12.35 -5.17 -3.50
N PRO A 25 12.77 -6.45 -3.62
CA PRO A 25 13.06 -7.03 -4.92
C PRO A 25 11.86 -6.93 -5.86
N ALA A 26 12.10 -6.46 -7.08
CA ALA A 26 11.09 -6.28 -8.12
C ALA A 26 11.51 -6.97 -9.42
N PRO A 27 10.56 -7.52 -10.20
CA PRO A 27 10.85 -8.02 -11.54
C PRO A 27 11.34 -6.90 -12.45
N VAL A 28 12.27 -7.24 -13.35
CA VAL A 28 12.89 -6.27 -14.26
C VAL A 28 11.84 -5.62 -15.16
N GLY A 29 11.86 -4.30 -15.22
CA GLY A 29 10.91 -3.52 -16.04
C GLY A 29 9.58 -3.20 -15.37
N LEU A 30 9.40 -3.56 -14.10
CA LEU A 30 8.22 -3.17 -13.32
C LEU A 30 8.10 -1.63 -13.25
N LYS A 31 6.87 -1.14 -13.39
CA LYS A 31 6.55 0.30 -13.38
C LYS A 31 5.83 0.72 -12.11
N ALA A 32 5.99 1.99 -11.75
CA ALA A 32 5.20 2.59 -10.68
C ALA A 32 3.69 2.41 -10.95
N GLY A 33 2.92 2.07 -9.92
CA GLY A 33 1.49 1.75 -10.02
C GLY A 33 1.18 0.29 -10.35
N GLU A 34 2.18 -0.56 -10.61
CA GLU A 34 1.98 -2.01 -10.72
C GLU A 34 2.01 -2.70 -9.36
N LEU A 35 1.45 -3.92 -9.33
CA LEU A 35 1.45 -4.77 -8.15
C LEU A 35 2.75 -5.53 -8.04
N VAL A 36 3.33 -5.50 -6.85
CA VAL A 36 4.51 -6.25 -6.47
C VAL A 36 4.21 -7.06 -5.22
N LYS A 37 4.64 -8.33 -5.21
CA LYS A 37 4.37 -9.22 -4.10
C LYS A 37 5.33 -8.93 -2.94
N TYR A 38 4.76 -8.67 -1.77
CA TYR A 38 5.51 -8.48 -0.54
C TYR A 38 5.52 -9.76 0.27
N GLU A 39 6.59 -10.54 0.11
CA GLU A 39 6.74 -11.87 0.71
C GLU A 39 6.51 -11.92 2.23
N PRO A 40 6.94 -10.94 3.06
CA PRO A 40 6.67 -10.97 4.51
C PRO A 40 5.19 -11.01 4.89
N ARG A 41 4.28 -10.61 3.99
CA ARG A 41 2.82 -10.72 4.17
C ARG A 41 2.16 -11.69 3.22
N ASN A 42 2.89 -12.17 2.22
CA ASN A 42 2.36 -12.94 1.09
C ASN A 42 1.19 -12.22 0.39
N GLN A 43 1.22 -10.88 0.35
CA GLN A 43 0.18 -10.00 -0.22
C GLN A 43 0.78 -9.11 -1.32
N TYR A 44 -0.07 -8.54 -2.16
CA TYR A 44 0.35 -7.58 -3.18
C TYR A 44 0.32 -6.16 -2.63
N LEU A 45 1.40 -5.41 -2.89
CA LEU A 45 1.50 -3.99 -2.62
C LEU A 45 1.64 -3.24 -3.94
N VAL A 46 1.35 -1.94 -3.89
CA VAL A 46 1.56 -1.03 -5.04
C VAL A 46 3.00 -0.53 -5.04
N ALA A 47 3.67 -0.68 -6.19
CA ALA A 47 4.99 -0.11 -6.41
C ALA A 47 4.92 1.42 -6.54
N LEU A 48 5.73 2.11 -5.74
CA LEU A 48 5.80 3.58 -5.73
C LEU A 48 6.79 4.14 -6.74
N THR A 49 7.76 3.32 -7.14
CA THR A 49 8.77 3.69 -8.14
C THR A 49 8.85 2.64 -9.22
N ASP A 50 9.38 3.02 -10.37
CA ASP A 50 9.87 2.05 -11.35
C ASP A 50 10.93 1.15 -10.71
N GLU A 51 11.13 -0.03 -11.30
CA GLU A 51 12.23 -0.89 -10.94
C GLU A 51 13.57 -0.22 -11.29
N ILE A 52 14.44 -0.14 -10.28
CA ILE A 52 15.81 0.35 -10.39
C ILE A 52 16.72 -0.65 -9.68
N ASN A 53 17.69 -1.21 -10.40
CA ASN A 53 18.66 -2.19 -9.88
C ASN A 53 18.02 -3.43 -9.23
N GLY A 54 16.93 -3.92 -9.81
CA GLY A 54 16.16 -5.08 -9.36
C GLY A 54 15.28 -4.79 -8.14
N LYS A 55 15.03 -3.52 -7.81
CA LYS A 55 14.26 -3.11 -6.63
C LYS A 55 13.22 -2.05 -6.96
N THR A 56 12.14 -2.04 -6.19
CA THR A 56 11.13 -0.97 -6.19
C THR A 56 10.82 -0.54 -4.76
N LEU A 57 10.41 0.71 -4.59
CA LEU A 57 9.96 1.23 -3.31
C LEU A 57 8.49 0.86 -3.07
N VAL A 58 8.17 0.34 -1.89
CA VAL A 58 6.79 0.08 -1.45
C VAL A 58 6.53 0.67 -0.08
N GLN A 59 5.25 0.87 0.24
CA GLN A 59 4.78 1.22 1.58
C GLN A 59 3.96 0.08 2.18
N PRO A 60 4.57 -0.78 3.02
CA PRO A 60 3.84 -1.86 3.66
C PRO A 60 2.87 -1.34 4.74
N PHE A 61 3.19 -0.29 5.48
CA PHE A 61 2.35 0.16 6.60
C PHE A 61 1.92 1.62 6.41
N ASN A 62 0.79 1.99 7.03
CA ASN A 62 0.33 3.37 7.24
C ASN A 62 0.46 4.24 5.98
N CYS A 63 -0.54 4.17 5.11
CA CYS A 63 -0.53 4.96 3.88
C CYS A 63 -1.94 5.28 3.37
N VAL A 64 -2.06 6.34 2.58
CA VAL A 64 -3.24 6.61 1.76
C VAL A 64 -2.85 6.50 0.29
N MET A 65 -3.42 5.52 -0.42
CA MET A 65 -3.10 5.24 -1.82
C MET A 65 -4.25 5.63 -2.74
N PHE A 66 -3.94 6.34 -3.82
CA PHE A 66 -4.94 6.66 -4.84
C PHE A 66 -5.05 5.52 -5.85
N ALA A 67 -6.10 4.70 -5.73
CA ALA A 67 -6.25 3.45 -6.47
C ALA A 67 -6.51 3.62 -7.97
N ASP A 68 -6.85 4.83 -8.42
CA ASP A 68 -6.97 5.15 -9.85
C ASP A 68 -5.62 5.11 -10.57
N ASN A 69 -4.51 5.29 -9.83
CA ASN A 69 -3.15 5.18 -10.38
C ASN A 69 -2.63 3.73 -10.43
N ILE A 70 -3.42 2.76 -9.95
CA ILE A 70 -3.05 1.34 -10.03
C ILE A 70 -3.35 0.81 -11.43
N SER A 71 -2.33 0.20 -12.04
CA SER A 71 -2.40 -0.41 -13.37
C SER A 71 -3.49 -1.49 -13.44
N GLU A 72 -4.48 -1.28 -14.30
CA GLU A 72 -5.54 -2.26 -14.56
C GLU A 72 -4.98 -3.55 -15.18
N ALA A 73 -3.96 -3.42 -16.03
CA ALA A 73 -3.26 -4.58 -16.59
C ALA A 73 -2.63 -5.43 -15.48
N SER A 74 -2.05 -4.80 -14.47
CA SER A 74 -1.43 -5.49 -13.33
C SER A 74 -2.48 -6.14 -12.41
N LEU A 75 -3.60 -5.46 -12.16
CA LEU A 75 -4.74 -6.02 -11.42
C LEU A 75 -5.28 -7.28 -12.11
N ASN A 76 -5.51 -7.22 -13.42
CA ASN A 76 -6.00 -8.34 -14.21
C ASN A 76 -4.99 -9.50 -14.27
N ALA A 77 -3.70 -9.19 -14.47
CA ALA A 77 -2.64 -10.21 -14.54
C ALA A 77 -2.49 -11.01 -13.24
N ASN A 78 -2.70 -10.36 -12.09
CA ASN A 78 -2.60 -11.01 -10.78
C ASN A 78 -3.96 -11.49 -10.23
N SER A 79 -5.05 -11.31 -10.99
CA SER A 79 -6.42 -11.62 -10.53
C SER A 79 -6.78 -10.94 -9.19
N VAL A 80 -6.27 -9.72 -8.98
CA VAL A 80 -6.49 -8.92 -7.78
C VAL A 80 -7.41 -7.75 -8.12
N THR A 81 -8.38 -7.50 -7.26
CA THR A 81 -9.28 -6.34 -7.35
C THR A 81 -8.84 -5.23 -6.39
N VAL A 82 -9.18 -3.99 -6.72
CA VAL A 82 -8.93 -2.84 -5.82
C VAL A 82 -9.65 -3.02 -4.48
N GLN A 83 -10.79 -3.69 -4.47
CA GLN A 83 -11.52 -4.00 -3.24
C GLN A 83 -10.73 -4.97 -2.33
N GLN A 84 -10.10 -5.99 -2.91
CA GLN A 84 -9.24 -6.91 -2.14
C GLN A 84 -8.04 -6.16 -1.56
N LEU A 85 -7.38 -5.30 -2.34
CA LEU A 85 -6.28 -4.45 -1.85
C LEU A 85 -6.75 -3.52 -0.71
N ALA A 86 -7.95 -2.97 -0.81
CA ALA A 86 -8.53 -2.15 0.24
C ALA A 86 -8.73 -2.93 1.54
N ASN A 87 -9.32 -4.12 1.47
CA ASN A 87 -9.56 -4.98 2.63
C ASN A 87 -8.25 -5.46 3.27
N GLU A 88 -7.28 -5.88 2.46
CA GLU A 88 -5.96 -6.32 2.95
C GLU A 88 -5.15 -5.15 3.51
N GLY A 89 -5.24 -3.99 2.88
CA GLY A 89 -4.59 -2.76 3.31
C GLY A 89 -5.10 -2.25 4.67
N GLU A 90 -6.39 -2.40 4.95
CA GLU A 90 -7.01 -1.92 6.20
C GLU A 90 -6.38 -2.55 7.44
N ALA A 91 -6.03 -3.85 7.38
CA ALA A 91 -5.32 -4.56 8.44
C ALA A 91 -3.91 -4.01 8.73
N HIS A 92 -3.38 -3.17 7.84
CA HIS A 92 -2.04 -2.60 7.90
C HIS A 92 -2.01 -1.07 7.87
N GLY A 93 -3.18 -0.44 8.07
CA GLY A 93 -3.32 1.03 8.07
C GLY A 93 -3.19 1.65 6.67
N ILE A 94 -3.38 0.89 5.60
CA ILE A 94 -3.40 1.40 4.23
C ILE A 94 -4.84 1.67 3.81
N LYS A 95 -5.15 2.91 3.48
CA LYS A 95 -6.44 3.32 2.94
C LYS A 95 -6.34 3.57 1.44
N TYR A 96 -7.04 2.76 0.66
CA TYR A 96 -7.19 3.00 -0.77
C TYR A 96 -8.37 3.93 -1.01
N ILE A 97 -8.11 5.04 -1.71
CA ILE A 97 -9.11 6.02 -2.12
C ILE A 97 -9.19 6.04 -3.65
N SER A 98 -10.39 6.25 -4.19
CA SER A 98 -10.62 6.26 -5.63
C SER A 98 -11.79 7.16 -5.95
N LEU A 99 -11.71 7.83 -7.11
CA LEU A 99 -12.83 8.61 -7.66
C LEU A 99 -13.55 7.84 -8.77
N SER A 100 -12.91 6.86 -9.39
CA SER A 100 -13.45 6.13 -10.55
C SER A 100 -13.80 4.66 -10.27
N LYS A 101 -13.18 4.07 -9.25
CA LYS A 101 -13.36 2.66 -8.85
C LYS A 101 -14.20 2.65 -7.58
N ASN A 102 -15.29 1.89 -7.61
CA ASN A 102 -16.20 1.81 -6.48
C ASN A 102 -15.54 0.94 -5.40
N ILE A 103 -14.94 1.58 -4.38
CA ILE A 103 -14.38 0.89 -3.21
C ILE A 103 -15.47 0.93 -2.14
N VAL A 104 -16.08 -0.23 -1.90
CA VAL A 104 -17.02 -0.39 -0.79
C VAL A 104 -16.17 -0.51 0.48
N PRO A 105 -16.44 0.23 1.57
CA PRO A 105 -15.79 -0.06 2.84
C PRO A 105 -15.98 -1.53 3.17
N ALA A 106 -14.92 -2.25 3.59
CA ALA A 106 -15.10 -3.59 4.11
C ALA A 106 -16.21 -3.52 5.16
N ALA A 107 -17.30 -4.26 4.97
CA ALA A 107 -18.39 -4.26 5.94
C ALA A 107 -17.75 -4.62 7.29
N ALA A 108 -17.83 -3.71 8.26
CA ALA A 108 -17.32 -3.94 9.60
C ALA A 108 -17.89 -5.28 10.05
N THR A 109 -17.03 -6.29 10.18
CA THR A 109 -17.43 -7.60 10.70
C THR A 109 -17.90 -7.35 12.12
N THR A 110 -19.22 -7.21 12.26
CA THR A 110 -19.90 -7.23 13.55
C THR A 110 -19.97 -8.70 13.94
N GLY A 111 -19.26 -9.07 15.00
CA GLY A 111 -19.30 -10.41 15.60
C GLY A 111 -17.89 -10.85 16.01
N GLU A 112 -17.60 -11.20 17.26
CA GLU A 112 -18.44 -11.46 18.44
C GLU A 112 -17.57 -11.26 19.70
#